data_AF-A0A2D5AXA6-F1
#
_entry.id   AF-A0A2D5AXA6-F1
#
_cell.length_a   1.000
_cell.length_b   1.000
_cell.length_c   1.000
_cell.angle_alpha   90.00
_cell.angle_beta   90.00
_cell.angle_gamma   90.00
#
_symmetry.space_group_name_H-M   'P 1'
#
loop_
_entity.id
_entity.type
_entity.pdbx_description
1 polymer ?
#
loop_
_entity_poly.entity_id
_entity_poly.type
_entity_poly.pdbx_seq_one_letter_code
_entity_poly.pdbx_strand_id
1 'polypeptide(L)'
;MSLTKAALVMLGVSAIALSGVPGIGKDPGPDGSLTGLCVDYRGFAVPDARIALFDAQSLELVETTRSNADGRFAFQTAPPTYSAFAEPPPSSTLSGTWTLDRTQENTAIELVLRPGFEVGVRVVDQEGRAIEGAEVRVFEVRRDPALVAHTLTDAEGRATLLAPPAAHIAARSKGRPDRWLYELEIPPEGAHFNFHMPQGRLLTGRVIGPYGPVPGSVLSSRQTAEPEEWNGYAVSDEKGRFELVVSEAPTEIEILDPSGYHLPTVRTIPSVTKELGDIQLDKGERISIRTLDADGYGLPTRVWLWSEQTQCWSYGRETDKVGRIDLAAMGRYSVVARPIFGGQRVLELWNKEPGTNPVELSARRGIAADR
;
A
#
# COMPACT_ATOMS: atom_id res chain seq x y z
N MET A 1 -20.84 10.07 5.50
CA MET A 1 -19.71 9.24 5.93
C MET A 1 -18.59 9.53 4.94
N SER A 2 -17.66 10.39 5.34
CA SER A 2 -16.79 11.16 4.43
C SER A 2 -15.67 10.31 3.83
N LEU A 3 -15.37 10.56 2.56
CA LEU A 3 -14.32 10.01 1.68
C LEU A 3 -12.87 10.08 2.24
N THR A 4 -12.69 10.61 3.45
CA THR A 4 -11.40 10.79 4.14
C THR A 4 -10.72 9.47 4.56
N LYS A 5 -11.39 8.31 4.46
CA LYS A 5 -10.76 6.99 4.71
C LYS A 5 -9.95 6.48 3.52
N ALA A 6 -10.27 6.90 2.28
CA ALA A 6 -9.63 6.39 1.07
C ALA A 6 -8.19 6.94 0.88
N ALA A 7 -7.92 8.15 1.36
CA ALA A 7 -6.60 8.79 1.29
C ALA A 7 -5.50 8.01 2.04
N LEU A 8 -5.88 7.22 3.05
CA LEU A 8 -4.96 6.62 4.01
C LEU A 8 -4.34 5.30 3.56
N VAL A 9 -4.83 4.72 2.46
CA VAL A 9 -4.58 3.31 2.11
C VAL A 9 -3.26 3.11 1.34
N MET A 10 -2.54 4.17 0.98
CA MET A 10 -1.94 4.15 -0.35
C MET A 10 -0.50 4.62 -0.45
N LEU A 11 0.36 4.26 0.50
CA LEU A 11 1.78 4.57 0.39
C LEU A 11 2.64 3.35 0.72
N GLY A 12 3.16 2.74 -0.35
CA GLY A 12 4.43 2.03 -0.36
C GLY A 12 4.40 0.51 -0.26
N VAL A 13 4.06 -0.18 -1.36
CA VAL A 13 4.99 -1.15 -1.96
C VAL A 13 5.03 -0.88 -3.46
N SER A 14 6.12 -0.26 -3.91
CA SER A 14 6.43 -0.08 -5.33
C SER A 14 6.60 -1.44 -5.99
N ALA A 15 6.13 -1.51 -7.23
CA ALA A 15 6.14 -2.67 -8.11
C ALA A 15 7.46 -3.46 -8.02
N ILE A 16 7.35 -4.72 -7.61
CA ILE A 16 8.32 -5.73 -8.00
C ILE A 16 8.00 -6.08 -9.45
N ALA A 17 8.95 -5.81 -10.35
CA ALA A 17 8.91 -6.33 -11.70
C ALA A 17 8.92 -7.87 -11.62
N LEU A 18 7.75 -8.48 -11.78
CA LEU A 18 7.63 -9.94 -11.88
C LEU A 18 8.05 -10.46 -13.26
N SER A 19 8.29 -9.56 -14.22
CA SER A 19 8.72 -9.88 -15.58
C SER A 19 10.24 -9.99 -15.69
N GLY A 20 10.72 -11.17 -16.12
CA GLY A 20 12.01 -11.27 -16.80
C GLY A 20 13.13 -12.11 -16.18
N VAL A 21 12.87 -12.98 -15.19
CA VAL A 21 13.90 -13.95 -14.74
C VAL A 21 13.60 -15.34 -15.30
N PRO A 22 14.45 -15.92 -16.17
CA PRO A 22 14.36 -17.32 -16.58
C PRO A 22 14.48 -18.21 -15.35
N GLY A 23 13.48 -19.04 -15.10
CA GLY A 23 13.50 -19.98 -13.99
C GLY A 23 14.49 -21.11 -14.24
N ILE A 24 15.55 -21.19 -13.44
CA ILE A 24 16.22 -22.47 -13.19
C ILE A 24 15.57 -23.05 -11.94
N GLY A 25 14.46 -23.76 -12.11
CA GLY A 25 13.84 -24.53 -11.04
C GLY A 25 14.45 -25.92 -10.97
N LYS A 26 15.29 -26.18 -9.95
CA LYS A 26 15.42 -27.55 -9.45
C LYS A 26 14.14 -27.88 -8.68
N ASP A 27 13.65 -29.10 -8.85
CA ASP A 27 12.56 -29.65 -8.04
C ASP A 27 12.94 -29.54 -6.55
N PRO A 28 12.26 -28.72 -5.72
CA PRO A 28 12.66 -28.55 -4.34
C PRO A 28 12.17 -29.77 -3.53
N GLY A 29 13.12 -30.63 -3.15
CA GLY A 29 12.92 -31.57 -2.05
C GLY A 29 12.72 -30.84 -0.71
N PRO A 30 12.35 -31.54 0.37
CA PRO A 30 11.99 -30.95 1.67
C PRO A 30 13.15 -30.25 2.43
N ASP A 31 14.35 -30.20 1.86
CA ASP A 31 15.58 -29.76 2.53
C ASP A 31 15.94 -28.31 2.16
N GLY A 32 15.12 -27.34 2.59
CA GLY A 32 15.39 -25.91 2.46
C GLY A 32 15.39 -25.18 3.81
N SER A 33 16.02 -24.01 3.91
CA SER A 33 16.01 -23.19 5.13
C SER A 33 14.61 -22.65 5.46
N LEU A 34 13.74 -22.60 4.45
CA LEU A 34 12.36 -22.17 4.55
C LEU A 34 11.52 -23.04 3.62
N THR A 35 10.45 -23.61 4.16
CA THR A 35 9.56 -24.53 3.42
C THR A 35 8.14 -24.02 3.46
N GLY A 36 7.31 -24.47 2.53
CA GLY A 36 5.92 -24.08 2.55
C GLY A 36 5.02 -24.91 1.66
N LEU A 37 3.74 -24.55 1.72
CA LEU A 37 2.64 -25.15 0.98
C LEU A 37 1.89 -24.05 0.24
N CYS A 38 1.63 -24.25 -1.04
CA CYS A 38 0.76 -23.44 -1.86
C CYS A 38 -0.53 -24.21 -2.12
N VAL A 39 -1.64 -23.69 -1.62
CA VAL A 39 -2.96 -24.27 -1.76
C VAL A 39 -3.94 -23.24 -2.31
N ASP A 40 -5.05 -23.72 -2.85
CA ASP A 40 -6.20 -22.88 -3.14
C ASP A 40 -7.04 -22.64 -1.88
N TYR A 41 -8.02 -21.74 -1.97
CA TYR A 41 -8.97 -21.42 -0.91
C TYR A 41 -9.82 -22.60 -0.40
N ARG A 42 -9.78 -23.77 -1.07
CA ARG A 42 -10.46 -25.01 -0.65
C ARG A 42 -9.50 -25.99 0.02
N GLY A 43 -8.21 -25.64 0.11
CA GLY A 43 -7.15 -26.47 0.68
C GLY A 43 -6.54 -27.47 -0.31
N PHE A 44 -6.84 -27.37 -1.60
CA PHE A 44 -6.21 -28.24 -2.60
C PHE A 44 -4.84 -27.69 -3.00
N ALA A 45 -3.86 -28.58 -3.15
CA ALA A 45 -2.53 -28.23 -3.63
C ALA A 45 -2.60 -27.52 -4.99
N VAL A 46 -1.84 -26.43 -5.12
CA VAL A 46 -1.67 -25.71 -6.40
C VAL A 46 -0.27 -26.03 -6.92
N PRO A 47 -0.12 -26.96 -7.88
CA PRO A 47 1.16 -27.26 -8.49
C PRO A 47 1.60 -26.16 -9.47
N ASP A 48 2.90 -26.03 -9.65
CA ASP A 48 3.54 -25.10 -10.59
C ASP A 48 3.20 -23.60 -10.37
N ALA A 49 2.68 -23.26 -9.19
CA ALA A 49 2.65 -21.86 -8.77
C ALA A 49 4.10 -21.37 -8.66
N ARG A 50 4.37 -20.15 -9.12
CA ARG A 50 5.68 -19.52 -8.96
C ARG A 50 5.68 -18.78 -7.63
N ILE A 51 6.67 -19.05 -6.79
CA ILE A 51 6.79 -18.42 -5.47
C ILE A 51 8.06 -17.58 -5.46
N ALA A 52 7.93 -16.32 -5.10
CA ALA A 52 9.05 -15.38 -4.99
C ALA A 52 9.21 -14.93 -3.53
N LEU A 53 10.44 -14.97 -3.03
CA LEU A 53 10.84 -14.54 -1.70
C LEU A 53 11.55 -13.19 -1.79
N PHE A 54 11.18 -12.28 -0.91
CA PHE A 54 11.73 -10.93 -0.81
C PHE A 54 12.25 -10.68 0.58
N ASP A 55 13.32 -9.89 0.69
CA ASP A 55 13.68 -9.29 1.96
C ASP A 55 12.62 -8.23 2.33
N ALA A 56 12.05 -8.31 3.52
CA ALA A 56 10.91 -7.47 3.89
C ALA A 56 11.27 -5.98 4.03
N GLN A 57 12.53 -5.65 4.30
CA GLN A 57 12.96 -4.26 4.55
C GLN A 57 13.35 -3.56 3.26
N SER A 58 14.17 -4.22 2.45
CA SER A 58 14.68 -3.68 1.19
C SER A 58 13.73 -3.92 0.01
N LEU A 59 12.81 -4.89 0.14
CA LEU A 59 11.93 -5.39 -0.92
C LEU A 59 12.68 -6.00 -2.11
N GLU A 60 13.96 -6.32 -1.93
CA GLU A 60 14.75 -6.98 -2.97
C GLU A 60 14.34 -8.45 -3.11
N LEU A 61 14.28 -8.92 -4.37
CA LEU A 61 14.04 -10.33 -4.67
C LEU A 61 15.25 -11.16 -4.20
N VAL A 62 14.99 -12.13 -3.33
CA VAL A 62 16.00 -13.02 -2.77
C VAL A 62 16.09 -14.30 -3.58
N GLU A 63 14.96 -14.99 -3.76
CA GLU A 63 14.93 -16.30 -4.41
C GLU A 63 13.56 -16.53 -5.06
N THR A 64 13.51 -17.36 -6.10
CA THR A 64 12.26 -17.84 -6.69
C THR A 64 12.26 -19.36 -6.78
N THR A 65 11.11 -19.98 -6.55
CA THR A 65 10.89 -21.42 -6.64
C THR A 65 9.53 -21.72 -7.27
N ARG A 66 9.20 -23.00 -7.43
CA ARG A 66 7.88 -23.46 -7.88
C ARG A 66 7.33 -24.50 -6.92
N SER A 67 6.01 -24.53 -6.76
CA SER A 67 5.36 -25.60 -6.00
C SER A 67 5.32 -26.90 -6.81
N ASN A 68 5.53 -28.03 -6.13
CA ASN A 68 5.46 -29.35 -6.74
C ASN A 68 4.01 -29.87 -6.82
N ALA A 69 3.83 -31.13 -7.22
CA ALA A 69 2.51 -31.79 -7.34
C ALA A 69 1.67 -31.78 -6.05
N ASP A 70 2.33 -31.79 -4.88
CA ASP A 70 1.68 -31.72 -3.56
C ASP A 70 1.54 -30.27 -3.06
N GLY A 71 1.82 -29.28 -3.91
CA GLY A 71 1.79 -27.86 -3.57
C GLY A 71 2.98 -27.41 -2.71
N ARG A 72 3.94 -28.30 -2.43
CA ARG A 72 5.08 -27.99 -1.55
C ARG A 72 6.16 -27.23 -2.30
N PHE A 73 6.81 -26.31 -1.60
CA PHE A 73 7.95 -25.57 -2.11
C PHE A 73 8.99 -25.35 -0.99
N ALA A 74 10.21 -25.02 -1.40
CA ALA A 74 11.28 -24.65 -0.47
C ALA A 74 12.19 -23.58 -1.08
N PHE A 75 12.76 -22.77 -0.19
CA PHE A 75 13.83 -21.83 -0.46
C PHE A 75 15.10 -22.27 0.26
N GLN A 76 16.24 -22.07 -0.38
CA GLN A 76 17.56 -22.40 0.19
C GLN A 76 18.05 -21.32 1.16
N THR A 77 17.52 -20.10 1.01
CA THR A 77 17.86 -18.97 1.86
C THR A 77 16.60 -18.34 2.47
N ALA A 78 16.74 -17.81 3.68
CA ALA A 78 15.68 -17.08 4.36
C ALA A 78 16.27 -15.82 5.01
N PRO A 79 15.86 -14.62 4.58
CA PRO A 79 16.20 -13.40 5.29
C PRO A 79 15.64 -13.41 6.72
N PRO A 80 16.23 -12.64 7.66
CA PRO A 80 15.71 -12.52 9.02
C PRO A 80 14.23 -12.11 9.07
N THR A 81 13.84 -11.23 8.15
CA THR A 81 12.47 -10.83 7.88
C THR A 81 12.19 -10.88 6.39
N TYR A 82 11.13 -11.57 5.98
CA TYR A 82 10.83 -11.83 4.58
C TYR A 82 9.36 -11.64 4.23
N SER A 83 9.11 -11.38 2.95
CA SER A 83 7.80 -11.39 2.32
C SER A 83 7.80 -12.40 1.18
N ALA A 84 6.70 -13.11 0.96
CA ALA A 84 6.58 -14.10 -0.10
C ALA A 84 5.34 -13.84 -0.96
N PHE A 85 5.48 -13.99 -2.27
CA PHE A 85 4.39 -13.88 -3.23
C PHE A 85 4.21 -15.20 -3.96
N ALA A 86 2.98 -15.70 -4.05
CA ALA A 86 2.62 -16.78 -4.94
C ALA A 86 1.87 -16.24 -6.15
N GLU A 87 2.43 -16.48 -7.33
CA GLU A 87 1.80 -16.29 -8.63
C GLU A 87 1.20 -17.63 -9.08
N PRO A 88 -0.11 -17.69 -9.39
CA PRO A 88 -0.75 -18.92 -9.84
C PRO A 88 -0.20 -19.37 -11.21
N PRO A 89 -0.26 -20.68 -11.53
CA PRO A 89 0.24 -21.18 -12.80
C PRO A 89 -0.54 -20.56 -13.99
N PRO A 90 0.10 -20.40 -15.16
CA PRO A 90 -0.58 -19.92 -16.36
C PRO A 90 -1.82 -20.78 -16.64
N SER A 91 -2.96 -20.18 -16.98
CA SER A 91 -4.30 -20.80 -17.17
C SER A 91 -5.12 -21.11 -15.91
N SER A 92 -4.60 -20.84 -14.71
CA SER A 92 -5.40 -20.91 -13.49
C SER A 92 -6.45 -19.79 -13.41
N THR A 93 -7.55 -20.05 -12.73
CA THR A 93 -8.58 -19.05 -12.35
C THR A 93 -8.36 -18.49 -10.93
N LEU A 94 -7.13 -18.58 -10.42
CA LEU A 94 -6.75 -18.07 -9.11
C LEU A 94 -6.07 -16.70 -9.26
N SER A 95 -6.12 -15.90 -8.20
CA SER A 95 -5.40 -14.63 -8.09
C SER A 95 -4.13 -14.81 -7.26
N GLY A 96 -3.09 -14.04 -7.60
CA GLY A 96 -1.86 -13.99 -6.81
C GLY A 96 -2.12 -13.58 -5.36
N THR A 97 -1.24 -14.03 -4.46
CA THR A 97 -1.36 -13.74 -3.02
C THR A 97 0.00 -13.49 -2.38
N TRP A 98 -0.02 -12.72 -1.31
CA TRP A 98 1.16 -12.30 -0.57
C TRP A 98 1.07 -12.75 0.89
N THR A 99 2.19 -13.19 1.44
CA THR A 99 2.45 -13.18 2.87
C THR A 99 3.53 -12.12 3.14
N LEU A 100 3.31 -11.23 4.09
CA LEU A 100 4.23 -10.13 4.39
C LEU A 100 4.93 -10.29 5.75
N ASP A 101 6.11 -9.69 5.85
CA ASP A 101 6.83 -9.35 7.08
C ASP A 101 6.95 -10.51 8.10
N ARG A 102 7.22 -11.70 7.57
CA ARG A 102 7.43 -12.91 8.36
C ARG A 102 8.86 -12.97 8.87
N THR A 103 9.07 -13.65 9.98
CA THR A 103 10.40 -13.92 10.51
C THR A 103 10.90 -15.29 10.08
N GLN A 104 12.22 -15.45 9.97
CA GLN A 104 12.88 -16.74 9.66
C GLN A 104 12.54 -17.88 10.65
N GLU A 105 12.03 -17.55 11.84
CA GLU A 105 11.53 -18.54 12.82
C GLU A 105 10.26 -19.26 12.33
N ASN A 106 9.52 -18.64 11.42
CA ASN A 106 8.39 -19.26 10.73
C ASN A 106 8.91 -20.02 9.51
N THR A 107 9.46 -21.21 9.75
CA THR A 107 10.05 -22.06 8.71
C THR A 107 9.03 -22.81 7.85
N ALA A 108 7.74 -22.76 8.23
CA ALA A 108 6.63 -23.29 7.47
C ALA A 108 5.68 -22.15 7.05
N ILE A 109 5.55 -21.94 5.74
CA ILE A 109 4.66 -20.93 5.14
C ILE A 109 3.49 -21.63 4.46
N GLU A 110 2.29 -21.10 4.66
CA GLU A 110 1.12 -21.47 3.84
C GLU A 110 0.70 -20.27 2.99
N LEU A 111 0.69 -20.46 1.67
CA LEU A 111 0.23 -19.47 0.68
C LEU A 111 -1.10 -19.95 0.11
N VAL A 112 -2.18 -19.23 0.46
CA VAL A 112 -3.55 -19.58 0.05
C VAL A 112 -4.00 -18.69 -1.11
N LEU A 113 -3.97 -19.25 -2.32
CA LEU A 113 -4.44 -18.59 -3.53
C LEU A 113 -5.98 -18.52 -3.54
N ARG A 114 -6.52 -17.32 -3.73
CA ARG A 114 -7.97 -17.04 -3.78
C ARG A 114 -8.50 -17.12 -5.21
N PRO A 115 -9.83 -17.26 -5.41
CA PRO A 115 -10.42 -17.09 -6.73
C PRO A 115 -9.99 -15.77 -7.36
N GLY A 116 -9.60 -15.82 -8.62
CA GLY A 116 -9.39 -14.66 -9.47
C GLY A 116 -10.60 -14.51 -10.39
N PHE A 117 -11.18 -13.31 -10.41
CA PHE A 117 -12.26 -12.95 -11.31
C PHE A 117 -11.73 -12.07 -12.42
N GLU A 118 -12.25 -12.25 -13.63
CA GLU A 118 -11.79 -11.52 -14.79
C GLU A 118 -12.15 -10.04 -14.68
N VAL A 119 -11.16 -9.18 -14.86
CA VAL A 119 -11.37 -7.74 -14.99
C VAL A 119 -10.88 -7.31 -16.36
N GLY A 120 -11.79 -6.81 -17.18
CA GLY A 120 -11.47 -6.09 -18.39
C GLY A 120 -11.35 -4.61 -18.11
N VAL A 121 -10.32 -3.96 -18.66
CA VAL A 121 -10.18 -2.51 -18.56
C VAL A 121 -10.03 -1.89 -19.93
N ARG A 122 -10.46 -0.63 -20.05
CA ARG A 122 -10.14 0.23 -21.18
C ARG A 122 -9.58 1.55 -20.68
N VAL A 123 -8.40 1.92 -21.16
CA VAL A 123 -7.69 3.14 -20.78
C VAL A 123 -7.69 4.09 -21.97
N VAL A 124 -8.24 5.29 -21.76
CA VAL A 124 -8.35 6.32 -22.78
C VAL A 124 -7.88 7.68 -22.28
N ASP A 125 -7.52 8.56 -23.20
CA ASP A 125 -7.25 9.96 -22.90
C ASP A 125 -8.55 10.80 -22.78
N GLN A 126 -8.38 12.11 -22.60
CA GLN A 126 -9.48 13.05 -22.43
C GLN A 126 -10.34 13.21 -23.70
N GLU A 127 -9.78 12.91 -24.88
CA GLU A 127 -10.49 12.89 -26.16
C GLU A 127 -11.12 11.51 -26.45
N GLY A 128 -10.97 10.54 -25.55
CA GLY A 128 -11.48 9.18 -25.71
C GLY A 128 -10.62 8.29 -26.61
N ARG A 129 -9.39 8.71 -26.94
CA ARG A 129 -8.44 7.91 -27.73
C ARG A 129 -7.79 6.87 -26.83
N ALA A 130 -7.60 5.67 -27.37
CA ALA A 130 -6.93 4.57 -26.68
C ALA A 130 -5.50 4.94 -26.25
N ILE A 131 -5.10 4.51 -25.06
CA ILE A 131 -3.71 4.61 -24.59
C ILE A 131 -3.12 3.20 -24.59
N GLU A 132 -2.23 2.93 -25.54
CA GLU A 132 -1.43 1.71 -25.61
C GLU A 132 -0.29 1.75 -24.57
N GLY A 133 0.01 0.60 -23.97
CA GLY A 133 1.11 0.46 -23.02
C GLY A 133 0.88 1.15 -21.66
N ALA A 134 -0.36 1.53 -21.35
CA ALA A 134 -0.74 1.92 -19.99
C ALA A 134 -0.66 0.69 -19.08
N GLU A 135 -0.02 0.85 -17.93
CA GLU A 135 0.11 -0.21 -16.95
C GLU A 135 -1.13 -0.25 -16.07
N VAL A 136 -1.79 -1.41 -16.06
CA VAL A 136 -2.97 -1.69 -15.25
C VAL A 136 -2.52 -2.59 -14.11
N ARG A 137 -2.85 -2.21 -12.87
CA ARG A 137 -2.41 -2.88 -11.65
C ARG A 137 -3.60 -3.24 -10.78
N VAL A 138 -3.60 -4.44 -10.23
CA VAL A 138 -4.58 -4.89 -9.23
C VAL A 138 -3.87 -5.06 -7.89
N PHE A 139 -4.47 -4.52 -6.85
CA PHE A 139 -4.02 -4.66 -5.49
C PHE A 139 -5.07 -5.37 -4.64
N GLU A 140 -4.63 -6.24 -3.74
CA GLU A 140 -5.50 -6.82 -2.72
C GLU A 140 -5.95 -5.74 -1.72
N VAL A 141 -7.23 -5.75 -1.35
CA VAL A 141 -7.77 -4.87 -0.28
C VAL A 141 -7.33 -5.41 1.07
N ARG A 142 -6.28 -4.81 1.62
CA ARG A 142 -5.73 -5.18 2.93
C ARG A 142 -5.13 -3.96 3.63
N ARG A 143 -4.54 -4.17 4.81
CA ARG A 143 -3.89 -3.11 5.60
C ARG A 143 -2.92 -2.27 4.78
N ASP A 144 -2.09 -2.94 3.97
CA ASP A 144 -1.11 -2.36 3.06
C ASP A 144 -1.32 -2.98 1.66
N PRO A 145 -1.96 -2.27 0.71
CA PRO A 145 -2.27 -2.82 -0.60
C PRO A 145 -1.01 -3.36 -1.25
N ALA A 146 -1.06 -4.60 -1.71
CA ALA A 146 0.03 -5.17 -2.49
C ALA A 146 -0.43 -5.58 -3.86
N LEU A 147 0.47 -5.34 -4.81
CA LEU A 147 0.28 -5.67 -6.21
C LEU A 147 0.16 -7.19 -6.36
N VAL A 148 -0.97 -7.67 -6.85
CA VAL A 148 -1.22 -9.11 -7.08
C VAL A 148 -1.27 -9.47 -8.55
N ALA A 149 -1.54 -8.50 -9.42
CA ALA A 149 -1.49 -8.67 -10.86
C ALA A 149 -1.20 -7.34 -11.54
N HIS A 150 -0.54 -7.38 -12.70
CA HIS A 150 -0.41 -6.23 -13.59
C HIS A 150 -0.33 -6.67 -15.04
N THR A 151 -0.67 -5.77 -15.95
CA THR A 151 -0.58 -5.97 -17.39
C THR A 151 -0.45 -4.63 -18.10
N LEU A 152 -0.12 -4.65 -19.39
CA LEU A 152 -0.08 -3.47 -20.25
C LEU A 152 -1.29 -3.50 -21.20
N THR A 153 -1.83 -2.32 -21.51
CA THR A 153 -2.89 -2.19 -22.51
C THR A 153 -2.38 -2.40 -23.93
N ASP A 154 -3.23 -2.99 -24.76
CA ASP A 154 -3.03 -3.14 -26.21
C ASP A 154 -3.25 -1.83 -26.99
N ALA A 155 -3.15 -1.89 -28.32
CA ALA A 155 -3.32 -0.74 -29.22
C ALA A 155 -4.72 -0.11 -29.14
N GLU A 156 -5.74 -0.88 -28.74
CA GLU A 156 -7.10 -0.41 -28.49
C GLU A 156 -7.30 0.12 -27.05
N GLY A 157 -6.22 0.15 -26.27
CA GLY A 157 -6.19 0.63 -24.89
C GLY A 157 -6.84 -0.37 -23.93
N ARG A 158 -6.94 -1.65 -24.28
CA ARG A 158 -7.62 -2.67 -23.50
C ARG A 158 -6.62 -3.59 -22.82
N ALA A 159 -7.00 -4.10 -21.65
CA ALA A 159 -6.28 -5.18 -21.01
C ALA A 159 -7.23 -6.05 -20.19
N THR A 160 -6.82 -7.29 -19.93
CA THR A 160 -7.54 -8.22 -19.06
C THR A 160 -6.57 -8.81 -18.04
N LEU A 161 -7.01 -8.93 -16.80
CA LEU A 161 -6.27 -9.55 -15.70
C LEU A 161 -7.22 -10.16 -14.68
N LEU A 162 -6.70 -11.06 -13.84
CA LEU A 162 -7.46 -11.62 -12.73
C LEU A 162 -7.30 -10.75 -11.49
N ALA A 163 -8.41 -10.48 -10.81
CA ALA A 163 -8.44 -9.77 -9.55
C ALA A 163 -9.09 -10.61 -8.45
N PRO A 164 -8.69 -10.45 -7.17
CA PRO A 164 -9.41 -11.05 -6.06
C PRO A 164 -10.83 -10.43 -5.93
N PRO A 165 -11.75 -11.06 -5.19
CA PRO A 165 -13.12 -10.57 -5.03
C PRO A 165 -13.22 -9.14 -4.44
N ALA A 166 -12.23 -8.75 -3.64
CA ALA A 166 -12.09 -7.38 -3.13
C ALA A 166 -10.74 -6.81 -3.59
N ALA A 167 -10.79 -5.77 -4.41
CA ALA A 167 -9.60 -5.22 -5.07
C ALA A 167 -9.55 -3.69 -5.09
N HIS A 168 -8.33 -3.15 -5.17
CA HIS A 168 -8.10 -1.83 -5.75
C HIS A 168 -7.52 -2.01 -7.15
N ILE A 169 -7.86 -1.12 -8.08
CA ILE A 169 -7.34 -1.17 -9.45
C ILE A 169 -6.79 0.20 -9.81
N ALA A 170 -5.58 0.23 -10.38
CA ALA A 170 -4.95 1.44 -10.84
C ALA A 170 -4.55 1.36 -12.31
N ALA A 171 -4.62 2.49 -13.00
CA ALA A 171 -4.04 2.68 -14.32
C ALA A 171 -2.95 3.76 -14.25
N ARG A 172 -1.79 3.46 -14.84
CA ARG A 172 -0.63 4.32 -14.90
C ARG A 172 -0.14 4.48 -16.33
N SER A 173 0.19 5.70 -16.71
CA SER A 173 0.75 6.02 -18.01
C SER A 173 1.76 7.14 -17.85
N LYS A 174 2.88 7.06 -18.56
CA LYS A 174 3.92 8.09 -18.51
C LYS A 174 3.34 9.47 -18.86
N GLY A 175 3.67 10.47 -18.04
CA GLY A 175 3.24 11.85 -18.23
C GLY A 175 1.77 12.12 -17.93
N ARG A 176 1.04 11.15 -17.37
CA ARG A 176 -0.36 11.29 -16.95
C ARG A 176 -0.50 11.01 -15.45
N PRO A 177 -1.47 11.64 -14.77
CA PRO A 177 -1.78 11.29 -13.40
C PRO A 177 -2.25 9.83 -13.31
N ASP A 178 -1.83 9.13 -12.27
CA ASP A 178 -2.31 7.77 -11.98
C ASP A 178 -3.81 7.83 -11.65
N ARG A 179 -4.57 6.85 -12.10
CA ARG A 179 -6.01 6.73 -11.81
C ARG A 179 -6.29 5.50 -10.99
N TRP A 180 -7.18 5.63 -10.02
CA TRP A 180 -7.47 4.58 -9.04
C TRP A 180 -8.96 4.36 -8.86
N LEU A 181 -9.32 3.09 -8.71
CA LEU A 181 -10.61 2.61 -8.26
C LEU A 181 -10.39 1.83 -6.96
N TYR A 182 -11.11 2.19 -5.91
CA TYR A 182 -10.87 1.66 -4.57
C TYR A 182 -12.01 0.78 -4.07
N GLU A 183 -11.67 -0.19 -3.22
CA GLU A 183 -12.63 -1.02 -2.48
C GLU A 183 -13.69 -1.63 -3.40
N LEU A 184 -13.24 -2.09 -4.57
CA LEU A 184 -14.11 -2.71 -5.56
C LEU A 184 -14.48 -4.12 -5.09
N GLU A 185 -15.76 -4.42 -5.16
CA GLU A 185 -16.27 -5.79 -5.12
C GLU A 185 -16.33 -6.29 -6.57
N ILE A 186 -15.44 -7.22 -6.92
CA ILE A 186 -15.41 -7.84 -8.24
C ILE A 186 -16.36 -9.05 -8.23
N PRO A 187 -17.40 -9.06 -9.08
CA PRO A 187 -18.35 -10.16 -9.09
C PRO A 187 -17.76 -11.39 -9.81
N PRO A 188 -18.24 -12.62 -9.52
CA PRO A 188 -17.71 -13.85 -10.11
C PRO A 188 -17.77 -13.92 -11.64
N GLU A 189 -18.76 -13.26 -12.25
CA GLU A 189 -18.89 -13.12 -13.71
C GLU A 189 -17.88 -12.15 -14.35
N GLY A 190 -17.10 -11.45 -13.53
CA GLY A 190 -16.11 -10.46 -13.94
C GLY A 190 -16.67 -9.04 -14.03
N ALA A 191 -15.78 -8.06 -14.21
CA ALA A 191 -16.13 -6.65 -14.29
C ALA A 191 -15.39 -5.93 -15.41
N HIS A 192 -15.99 -4.83 -15.89
CA HIS A 192 -15.38 -3.93 -16.87
C HIS A 192 -15.27 -2.51 -16.35
N PHE A 193 -14.06 -1.93 -16.45
CA PHE A 193 -13.81 -0.56 -16.02
C PHE A 193 -13.21 0.30 -17.12
N ASN A 194 -13.58 1.57 -17.16
CA ASN A 194 -12.98 2.57 -18.05
C ASN A 194 -12.15 3.55 -17.21
N PHE A 195 -10.90 3.75 -17.62
CA PHE A 195 -10.02 4.76 -17.05
C PHE A 195 -9.90 5.93 -18.02
N HIS A 196 -10.20 7.13 -17.53
CA HIS A 196 -9.95 8.38 -18.24
C HIS A 196 -8.68 9.02 -17.66
N MET A 197 -7.62 9.04 -18.46
CA MET A 197 -6.32 9.58 -18.06
C MET A 197 -6.07 10.90 -18.80
N PRO A 198 -6.39 12.06 -18.20
CA PRO A 198 -6.10 13.34 -18.85
C PRO A 198 -4.61 13.54 -19.05
N GLN A 199 -4.23 14.54 -19.84
CA GLN A 199 -2.84 14.96 -19.86
C GLN A 199 -2.42 15.44 -18.48
N GLY A 200 -1.24 15.00 -18.07
CA GLY A 200 -0.63 15.45 -16.83
C GLY A 200 0.29 16.63 -17.10
N ARG A 201 0.41 17.50 -16.10
CA ARG A 201 1.50 18.48 -16.02
C ARG A 201 2.46 18.09 -14.91
N LEU A 202 3.73 18.34 -15.17
CA LEU A 202 4.75 18.17 -14.14
C LEU A 202 4.65 19.34 -13.14
N LEU A 203 4.58 18.98 -11.87
CA LEU A 203 4.65 19.88 -10.74
C LEU A 203 5.95 19.62 -9.99
N THR A 204 6.74 20.67 -9.82
CA THR A 204 8.02 20.58 -9.13
C THR A 204 8.03 21.45 -7.87
N GLY A 205 8.86 21.08 -6.91
CA GLY A 205 9.08 21.87 -5.72
C GLY A 205 10.08 21.20 -4.79
N ARG A 206 10.19 21.73 -3.58
CA ARG A 206 11.05 21.18 -2.53
C ARG A 206 10.34 21.19 -1.19
N VAL A 207 10.45 20.11 -0.44
CA VAL A 207 9.99 20.00 0.93
C VAL A 207 11.14 20.39 1.86
N ILE A 208 10.92 21.40 2.69
CA ILE A 208 11.89 21.91 3.67
C ILE A 208 11.31 21.85 5.07
N GLY A 209 12.13 21.48 6.04
CA GLY A 209 11.84 21.51 7.47
C GLY A 209 12.69 22.58 8.15
N PRO A 210 12.56 22.76 9.48
CA PRO A 210 13.32 23.77 10.22
C PRO A 210 14.84 23.54 10.21
N TYR A 211 15.29 22.34 9.83
CA TYR A 211 16.71 21.96 9.81
C TYR A 211 17.27 21.77 8.38
N GLY A 212 16.50 22.12 7.34
CA GLY A 212 16.89 21.94 5.94
C GLY A 212 15.93 21.03 5.16
N PRO A 213 16.35 20.47 4.02
CA PRO A 213 15.49 19.62 3.19
C PRO A 213 14.97 18.39 3.92
N VAL A 214 13.74 17.98 3.62
CA VAL A 214 13.13 16.76 4.19
C VAL A 214 13.05 15.68 3.11
N PRO A 215 14.02 14.75 3.06
CA PRO A 215 13.99 13.63 2.13
C PRO A 215 12.97 12.57 2.53
N GLY A 216 12.46 11.82 1.56
CA GLY A 216 11.49 10.75 1.82
C GLY A 216 10.08 11.25 2.19
N SER A 217 9.84 12.57 2.14
CA SER A 217 8.49 13.12 2.30
C SER A 217 7.62 12.64 1.14
N VAL A 218 6.41 12.23 1.47
CA VAL A 218 5.49 11.66 0.50
C VAL A 218 4.43 12.68 0.15
N LEU A 219 4.32 12.99 -1.14
CA LEU A 219 3.33 13.89 -1.67
C LEU A 219 2.25 13.06 -2.33
N SER A 220 1.01 13.18 -1.87
CA SER A 220 -0.16 12.58 -2.50
C SER A 220 -0.98 13.69 -3.15
N SER A 221 -1.61 13.42 -4.29
CA SER A 221 -2.41 14.43 -4.99
C SER A 221 -3.78 13.95 -5.40
N ARG A 222 -4.75 14.86 -5.29
CA ARG A 222 -6.15 14.64 -5.59
C ARG A 222 -6.70 15.85 -6.34
N GLN A 223 -7.31 15.64 -7.51
CA GLN A 223 -8.04 16.73 -8.16
C GLN A 223 -9.31 17.02 -7.37
N THR A 224 -9.60 18.31 -7.16
CA THR A 224 -10.77 18.76 -6.40
C THR A 224 -11.94 19.17 -7.30
N ALA A 225 -11.72 19.21 -8.62
CA ALA A 225 -12.79 19.36 -9.59
C ALA A 225 -13.49 18.02 -9.84
N GLU A 226 -14.78 18.06 -10.19
CA GLU A 226 -15.55 16.87 -10.52
C GLU A 226 -15.11 16.24 -11.86
N PRO A 227 -14.99 14.90 -11.95
CA PRO A 227 -15.07 13.96 -10.83
C PRO A 227 -13.87 14.08 -9.90
N GLU A 228 -14.08 14.05 -8.58
CA GLU A 228 -12.97 13.99 -7.63
C GLU A 228 -12.15 12.70 -7.85
N GLU A 229 -10.87 12.83 -8.16
CA GLU A 229 -10.01 11.69 -8.50
C GLU A 229 -8.62 11.84 -7.89
N TRP A 230 -8.07 10.71 -7.44
CA TRP A 230 -6.66 10.62 -7.10
C TRP A 230 -5.81 10.74 -8.38
N ASN A 231 -4.74 11.53 -8.28
CA ASN A 231 -3.83 11.84 -9.38
C ASN A 231 -2.48 11.12 -9.25
N GLY A 232 -2.20 10.50 -8.09
CA GLY A 232 -0.96 9.78 -7.81
C GLY A 232 -0.12 10.40 -6.69
N TYR A 233 1.12 9.96 -6.58
CA TYR A 233 2.06 10.38 -5.53
C TYR A 233 3.48 10.57 -6.05
N ALA A 234 4.29 11.26 -5.25
CA ALA A 234 5.73 11.42 -5.43
C ALA A 234 6.44 11.33 -4.07
N VAL A 235 7.74 11.07 -4.09
CA VAL A 235 8.59 11.08 -2.89
C VAL A 235 9.71 12.08 -3.10
N SER A 236 10.01 12.88 -2.07
CA SER A 236 11.10 13.84 -2.13
C SER A 236 12.47 13.16 -2.10
N ASP A 237 13.40 13.67 -2.91
CA ASP A 237 14.79 13.20 -2.96
C ASP A 237 15.62 13.65 -1.74
N GLU A 238 16.90 13.28 -1.69
CA GLU A 238 17.85 13.68 -0.63
C GLU A 238 17.95 15.19 -0.41
N LYS A 239 17.61 16.00 -1.43
CA LYS A 239 17.60 17.46 -1.38
C LYS A 239 16.19 18.01 -1.18
N GLY A 240 15.24 17.17 -0.79
CA GLY A 240 13.84 17.47 -0.57
C GLY A 240 13.05 17.74 -1.85
N ARG A 241 13.63 17.59 -3.04
CA ARG A 241 12.97 17.94 -4.31
C ARG A 241 12.01 16.85 -4.74
N PHE A 242 10.91 17.23 -5.34
CA PHE A 242 9.94 16.28 -5.89
C PHE A 242 9.52 16.67 -7.31
N GLU A 243 9.10 15.65 -8.04
CA GLU A 243 8.47 15.74 -9.35
C GLU A 243 7.17 14.95 -9.29
N LEU A 244 6.03 15.65 -9.39
CA LEU A 244 4.70 15.05 -9.27
C LEU A 244 3.89 15.36 -10.54
N VAL A 245 3.32 14.33 -11.16
CA VAL A 245 2.40 14.52 -12.28
C VAL A 245 1.01 14.72 -11.73
N VAL A 246 0.40 15.88 -12.02
CA VAL A 246 -0.97 16.21 -11.61
C VAL A 246 -1.83 16.54 -12.83
N SER A 247 -3.14 16.46 -12.70
CA SER A 247 -4.05 16.90 -13.77
C SER A 247 -4.00 18.42 -13.95
N GLU A 248 -4.56 18.91 -15.06
CA GLU A 248 -4.75 20.34 -15.30
C GLU A 248 -5.95 20.93 -14.52
N ALA A 249 -6.48 20.20 -13.54
CA ALA A 249 -7.52 20.68 -12.64
C ALA A 249 -6.91 21.26 -11.34
N PRO A 250 -7.65 22.10 -10.61
CA PRO A 250 -7.30 22.41 -9.22
C PRO A 250 -7.03 21.12 -8.45
N THR A 251 -5.90 21.09 -7.75
CA THR A 251 -5.39 19.87 -7.12
C THR A 251 -5.07 20.16 -5.67
N GLU A 252 -5.53 19.30 -4.77
CA GLU A 252 -5.07 19.24 -3.39
C GLU A 252 -3.85 18.33 -3.31
N ILE A 253 -2.84 18.78 -2.58
CA ILE A 253 -1.60 18.04 -2.33
C ILE A 253 -1.43 17.92 -0.84
N GLU A 254 -1.35 16.69 -0.37
CA GLU A 254 -0.97 16.37 0.99
C GLU A 254 0.51 16.01 0.99
N ILE A 255 1.28 16.63 1.88
CA ILE A 255 2.68 16.33 2.10
C ILE A 255 2.82 15.73 3.49
N LEU A 256 3.29 14.48 3.54
CA LEU A 256 3.42 13.68 4.74
C LEU A 256 4.90 13.37 4.99
N ASP A 257 5.33 13.43 6.23
CA ASP A 257 6.69 13.04 6.64
C ASP A 257 6.67 11.65 7.31
N PRO A 258 7.19 10.59 6.64
CA PRO A 258 7.23 9.25 7.21
C PRO A 258 8.09 9.10 8.46
N SER A 259 8.99 10.04 8.75
CA SER A 259 9.79 10.03 9.97
C SER A 259 8.97 10.41 11.21
N GLY A 260 7.82 11.07 11.02
CA GLY A 260 6.91 11.48 12.08
C GLY A 260 7.40 12.68 12.89
N TYR A 261 8.38 13.45 12.41
CA TYR A 261 8.90 14.63 13.11
C TYR A 261 8.18 15.91 12.75
N HIS A 262 7.61 15.99 11.55
CA HIS A 262 6.91 17.16 11.05
C HIS A 262 5.40 16.96 10.99
N LEU A 263 4.68 18.08 11.09
CA LEU A 263 3.24 18.10 10.87
C LEU A 263 2.93 17.85 9.39
N PRO A 264 1.87 17.09 9.07
CA PRO A 264 1.40 16.97 7.70
C PRO A 264 0.94 18.35 7.19
N THR A 265 1.07 18.60 5.90
CA THR A 265 0.63 19.85 5.29
C THR A 265 -0.24 19.58 4.09
N VAL A 266 -1.33 20.34 3.95
CA VAL A 266 -2.22 20.29 2.79
C VAL A 266 -2.14 21.62 2.04
N ARG A 267 -2.05 21.54 0.70
CA ARG A 267 -2.04 22.70 -0.19
C ARG A 267 -2.98 22.46 -1.36
N THR A 268 -3.94 23.36 -1.54
CA THR A 268 -4.70 23.44 -2.78
C THR A 268 -3.97 24.32 -3.77
N ILE A 269 -3.73 23.80 -4.98
CA ILE A 269 -3.02 24.49 -6.03
C ILE A 269 -3.92 24.72 -7.25
N PRO A 270 -3.84 25.88 -7.91
CA PRO A 270 -4.53 26.13 -9.16
C PRO A 270 -4.07 25.22 -10.31
N SER A 271 -4.89 25.14 -11.35
CA SER A 271 -4.67 24.32 -12.56
C SER A 271 -3.37 24.63 -13.31
N VAL A 272 -2.85 25.86 -13.24
CA VAL A 272 -1.71 26.33 -14.06
C VAL A 272 -0.35 26.27 -13.35
N THR A 273 -0.31 25.93 -12.07
CA THR A 273 0.89 26.06 -11.24
C THR A 273 1.91 24.96 -11.57
N LYS A 274 3.05 25.29 -12.19
CA LYS A 274 4.09 24.28 -12.52
C LYS A 274 5.16 24.12 -11.44
N GLU A 275 5.39 25.16 -10.63
CA GLU A 275 6.40 25.17 -9.59
C GLU A 275 5.78 25.65 -8.28
N LEU A 276 5.92 24.87 -7.20
CA LEU A 276 5.46 25.24 -5.86
C LEU A 276 6.51 25.97 -5.03
N GLY A 277 7.76 25.98 -5.48
CA GLY A 277 8.88 26.44 -4.69
C GLY A 277 9.08 25.59 -3.44
N ASP A 278 9.47 26.25 -2.35
CA ASP A 278 9.71 25.61 -1.07
C ASP A 278 8.41 25.47 -0.27
N ILE A 279 8.10 24.25 0.14
CA ILE A 279 7.00 23.89 1.02
C ILE A 279 7.59 23.61 2.40
N GLN A 280 7.30 24.50 3.35
CA GLN A 280 7.70 24.33 4.74
C GLN A 280 6.82 23.30 5.45
N LEU A 281 7.45 22.27 6.00
CA LEU A 281 6.87 21.43 7.04
C LEU A 281 7.29 21.94 8.41
N ASP A 282 6.30 22.25 9.23
CA ASP A 282 6.53 22.68 10.60
C ASP A 282 6.84 21.48 11.49
N LYS A 283 7.71 21.68 12.48
CA LYS A 283 7.95 20.68 13.51
C LYS A 283 6.73 20.61 14.43
N GLY A 284 6.22 19.41 14.67
CA GLY A 284 5.20 19.19 15.70
C GLY A 284 5.80 18.92 17.07
N GLU A 285 4.95 18.97 18.09
CA GLU A 285 5.27 18.44 19.40
C GLU A 285 5.29 16.90 19.33
N ARG A 286 6.23 16.29 20.06
CA ARG A 286 6.36 14.83 20.12
C ARG A 286 5.22 14.26 20.97
N ILE A 287 4.40 13.42 20.35
CA ILE A 287 3.39 12.61 21.00
C ILE A 287 3.91 11.18 21.06
N SER A 288 4.21 10.71 22.27
CA SER A 288 4.62 9.33 22.50
C SER A 288 3.38 8.48 22.72
N ILE A 289 3.19 7.47 21.90
CA ILE A 289 2.03 6.58 21.93
C ILE A 289 2.50 5.18 22.31
N ARG A 290 1.73 4.54 23.19
CA ARG A 290 1.91 3.13 23.55
C ARG A 290 0.63 2.35 23.30
N THR A 291 0.72 1.34 22.46
CA THR A 291 -0.38 0.41 22.17
C THR A 291 -0.19 -0.88 22.94
N LEU A 292 -1.24 -1.30 23.62
CA LEU A 292 -1.23 -2.47 24.50
C LEU A 292 -2.32 -3.47 24.09
N ASP A 293 -2.03 -4.76 24.22
CA ASP A 293 -3.03 -5.81 24.10
C ASP A 293 -3.91 -5.89 25.36
N ALA A 294 -4.81 -6.87 25.39
CA ALA A 294 -5.76 -7.06 26.47
C ALA A 294 -5.13 -7.51 27.80
N ASP A 295 -3.88 -7.98 27.76
CA ASP A 295 -3.11 -8.45 28.92
C ASP A 295 -2.04 -7.43 29.34
N GLY A 296 -1.96 -6.28 28.65
CA GLY A 296 -1.05 -5.18 28.97
C GLY A 296 0.34 -5.31 28.33
N TYR A 297 0.53 -6.24 27.39
CA TYR A 297 1.77 -6.35 26.63
C TYR A 297 1.76 -5.40 25.43
N GLY A 298 2.94 -5.06 24.94
CA GLY A 298 3.09 -4.22 23.76
C GLY A 298 2.41 -4.83 22.54
N LEU A 299 1.54 -4.07 21.91
CA LEU A 299 0.81 -4.48 20.72
C LEU A 299 1.41 -3.82 19.49
N PRO A 300 2.01 -4.56 18.54
CA PRO A 300 2.38 -4.02 17.25
C PRO A 300 1.13 -3.48 16.53
N THR A 301 1.18 -2.22 16.10
CA THR A 301 0.09 -1.53 15.40
C THR A 301 0.63 -0.57 14.34
N ARG A 302 -0.17 -0.27 13.31
CA ARG A 302 0.00 0.98 12.54
C ARG A 302 -0.75 2.09 13.25
N VAL A 303 -0.11 3.23 13.45
CA VAL A 303 -0.68 4.39 14.13
C VAL A 303 -0.72 5.57 13.18
N TRP A 304 -1.88 6.21 13.12
CA TRP A 304 -2.09 7.49 12.45
C TRP A 304 -2.56 8.51 13.47
N LEU A 305 -2.16 9.76 13.25
CA LEU A 305 -2.56 10.89 14.06
C LEU A 305 -3.28 11.91 13.17
N TRP A 306 -4.53 12.20 13.48
CA TRP A 306 -5.26 13.32 12.88
C TRP A 306 -4.90 14.59 13.62
N SER A 307 -4.48 15.62 12.90
CA SER A 307 -4.23 16.95 13.45
C SER A 307 -5.41 17.86 13.12
N GLU A 308 -6.07 18.42 14.14
CA GLU A 308 -7.15 19.40 13.92
C GLU A 308 -6.62 20.69 13.28
N GLN A 309 -5.36 21.05 13.54
CA GLN A 309 -4.77 22.25 12.97
C GLN A 309 -4.59 22.15 11.45
N THR A 310 -4.13 21.00 10.99
CA THR A 310 -3.80 20.79 9.56
C THR A 310 -4.96 20.14 8.80
N GLN A 311 -5.98 19.66 9.53
CA GLN A 311 -7.10 18.88 8.98
C GLN A 311 -6.60 17.72 8.12
N CYS A 312 -5.53 17.07 8.58
CA CYS A 312 -4.85 16.01 7.86
C CYS A 312 -4.40 14.91 8.82
N TRP A 313 -4.39 13.68 8.32
CA TRP A 313 -3.74 12.57 9.00
C TRP A 313 -2.23 12.62 8.79
N SER A 314 -1.47 12.20 9.79
CA SER A 314 -0.04 11.93 9.67
C SER A 314 0.21 10.74 8.76
N TYR A 315 1.46 10.58 8.33
CA TYR A 315 1.88 9.31 7.76
C TYR A 315 1.64 8.18 8.77
N GLY A 316 1.04 7.08 8.32
CA GLY A 316 0.81 5.91 9.16
C GLY A 316 2.11 5.18 9.42
N ARG A 317 2.52 5.09 10.68
CA ARG A 317 3.80 4.45 11.06
C ARG A 317 3.55 3.26 11.97
N GLU A 318 4.46 2.30 11.94
CA GLU A 318 4.36 1.11 12.79
C GLU A 318 5.00 1.34 14.15
N THR A 319 4.38 0.79 15.19
CA THR A 319 5.00 0.72 16.51
C THR A 319 6.16 -0.27 16.51
N ASP A 320 7.10 -0.06 17.43
CA ASP A 320 8.14 -1.04 17.71
C ASP A 320 7.56 -2.35 18.29
N LYS A 321 8.41 -3.33 18.53
CA LYS A 321 8.02 -4.65 19.07
C LYS A 321 7.37 -4.57 20.47
N VAL A 322 7.50 -3.45 21.18
CA VAL A 322 6.89 -3.24 22.51
C VAL A 322 5.71 -2.26 22.44
N GLY A 323 5.19 -2.01 21.24
CA GLY A 323 4.00 -1.21 21.01
C GLY A 323 4.22 0.29 21.17
N ARG A 324 5.45 0.81 21.00
CA ARG A 324 5.74 2.26 21.14
C ARG A 324 5.98 2.92 19.80
N ILE A 325 5.54 4.17 19.70
CA ILE A 325 5.80 5.03 18.55
C ILE A 325 5.79 6.49 18.96
N ASP A 326 6.51 7.31 18.21
CA ASP A 326 6.43 8.76 18.31
C ASP A 326 5.89 9.35 17.02
N LEU A 327 4.94 10.28 17.16
CA LEU A 327 4.37 11.05 16.07
C LEU A 327 4.39 12.54 16.42
N ALA A 328 4.28 13.39 15.41
CA ALA A 328 4.21 14.83 15.54
C ALA A 328 2.76 15.31 15.50
N ALA A 329 2.37 16.14 16.47
CA ALA A 329 1.09 16.84 16.48
C ALA A 329 1.25 18.25 17.00
N MET A 330 0.31 19.13 16.67
CA MET A 330 0.20 20.45 17.28
C MET A 330 -1.28 20.77 17.51
N GLY A 331 -1.57 21.29 18.69
CA GLY A 331 -2.95 21.43 19.16
C GLY A 331 -3.66 20.09 19.30
N ARG A 332 -4.99 20.11 19.19
CA ARG A 332 -5.80 18.90 19.35
C ARG A 332 -5.52 17.85 18.27
N TYR A 333 -5.52 16.60 18.71
CA TYR A 333 -5.32 15.46 17.84
C TYR A 333 -6.22 14.27 18.18
N SER A 334 -6.35 13.38 17.20
CA SER A 334 -6.97 12.07 17.40
C SER A 334 -6.01 10.98 16.92
N VAL A 335 -6.02 9.84 17.58
CA VAL A 335 -5.16 8.69 17.28
C VAL A 335 -6.04 7.54 16.82
N VAL A 336 -5.65 6.93 15.71
CA VAL A 336 -6.18 5.63 15.26
C VAL A 336 -5.01 4.67 15.19
N ALA A 337 -5.10 3.56 15.92
CA ALA A 337 -4.12 2.49 15.88
C ALA A 337 -4.78 1.18 15.43
N ARG A 338 -4.26 0.60 14.36
CA ARG A 338 -4.74 -0.68 13.82
C ARG A 338 -3.71 -1.78 14.08
N PRO A 339 -4.06 -2.84 14.83
CA PRO A 339 -3.19 -3.99 15.05
C PRO A 339 -2.67 -4.60 13.74
N ILE A 340 -1.40 -5.00 13.73
CA ILE A 340 -0.76 -5.61 12.54
C ILE A 340 -1.30 -7.02 12.30
N PHE A 341 -1.53 -7.76 13.38
CA PHE A 341 -2.01 -9.13 13.34
C PHE A 341 -3.55 -9.15 13.52
N GLY A 342 -4.23 -9.85 12.62
CA GLY A 342 -5.69 -9.82 12.47
C GLY A 342 -6.47 -10.30 13.70
N GLY A 343 -7.73 -9.86 13.81
CA GLY A 343 -8.71 -10.28 14.82
C GLY A 343 -8.91 -9.32 16.01
N GLN A 344 -8.03 -8.32 16.16
CA GLN A 344 -8.15 -7.32 17.23
C GLN A 344 -8.84 -6.03 16.74
N ARG A 345 -9.63 -5.40 17.62
CA ARG A 345 -10.36 -4.15 17.29
C ARG A 345 -9.38 -3.00 17.08
N VAL A 346 -9.76 -2.10 16.18
CA VAL A 346 -9.10 -0.79 16.02
C VAL A 346 -9.16 -0.04 17.35
N LEU A 347 -8.01 0.51 17.76
CA LEU A 347 -7.91 1.35 18.94
C LEU A 347 -8.03 2.81 18.50
N GLU A 348 -8.89 3.56 19.16
CA GLU A 348 -9.15 4.95 18.80
C GLU A 348 -9.20 5.83 20.04
N LEU A 349 -8.72 7.06 19.87
CA LEU A 349 -8.73 8.07 20.89
C LEU A 349 -8.91 9.42 20.21
N TRP A 350 -9.97 10.12 20.60
CA TRP A 350 -10.44 11.32 19.90
C TRP A 350 -10.25 12.57 20.77
N ASN A 351 -9.96 13.69 20.11
CA ASN A 351 -9.95 15.05 20.68
C ASN A 351 -9.05 15.19 21.93
N LYS A 352 -7.78 14.76 21.84
CA LYS A 352 -6.79 14.97 22.90
C LYS A 352 -6.01 16.25 22.72
N GLU A 353 -5.68 16.87 23.84
CA GLU A 353 -4.75 18.00 23.91
C GLU A 353 -3.32 17.46 24.12
N PRO A 354 -2.29 18.16 23.59
CA PRO A 354 -0.90 17.87 23.92
C PRO A 354 -0.65 18.07 25.42
N GLY A 355 0.09 17.16 26.06
CA GLY A 355 0.50 17.32 27.47
C GLY A 355 0.44 16.08 28.35
N THR A 356 -0.27 15.02 27.95
CA THR A 356 -0.18 13.71 28.60
C THR A 356 0.62 12.76 27.72
N ASN A 357 1.86 12.46 28.13
CA ASN A 357 2.76 11.56 27.42
C ASN A 357 3.32 10.50 28.41
N PRO A 358 3.35 9.21 28.05
CA PRO A 358 2.80 8.64 26.83
C PRO A 358 1.27 8.58 26.86
N VAL A 359 0.66 8.63 25.67
CA VAL A 359 -0.76 8.29 25.46
C VAL A 359 -0.86 6.78 25.33
N GLU A 360 -1.59 6.14 26.24
CA GLU A 360 -1.83 4.69 26.18
C GLU A 360 -3.15 4.37 25.47
N LEU A 361 -3.09 3.47 24.49
CA LEU A 361 -4.25 2.85 23.85
C LEU A 361 -4.20 1.34 24.13
N SER A 362 -5.19 0.82 24.86
CA SER A 362 -5.24 -0.60 25.20
C SER A 362 -6.44 -1.28 24.57
N ALA A 363 -6.23 -2.47 24.02
CA ALA A 363 -7.32 -3.35 23.64
C ALA A 363 -8.11 -3.73 24.90
N ARG A 364 -9.42 -3.49 24.92
CA ARG A 364 -10.27 -4.01 26.01
C ARG A 364 -10.54 -5.49 25.75
N ARG A 365 -10.48 -6.33 26.79
CA ARG A 365 -11.07 -7.68 26.71
C ARG A 365 -12.52 -7.52 26.27
N GLY A 366 -12.87 -8.03 25.09
CA GLY A 366 -14.26 -8.17 24.70
C GLY A 366 -14.92 -9.11 25.69
N ILE A 367 -16.00 -8.67 26.33
CA ILE A 367 -17.01 -9.60 26.82
C ILE A 367 -17.45 -10.34 25.55
N ALA A 368 -17.34 -11.68 25.53
CA ALA A 368 -17.89 -12.48 24.46
C ALA A 368 -19.32 -12.00 24.19
N ALA A 369 -19.57 -11.52 22.98
CA ALA A 369 -20.94 -11.31 22.56
C ALA A 369 -21.56 -12.70 22.46
N ASP A 370 -22.36 -13.04 23.47
CA ASP A 370 -23.34 -14.09 23.34
C ASP A 370 -24.34 -13.63 22.28
N ARG A 371 -24.42 -14.38 21.18
CA ARG A 371 -25.37 -14.36 20.04
C ARG A 371 -24.95 -13.67 18.75
#